data_AF-A0A934V3F1-F1
#
_entry.id   AF-A0A934V3F1-F1
#
_cell.length_a   1.000
_cell.length_b   1.000
_cell.length_c   1.000
_cell.angle_alpha   90.00
_cell.angle_beta   90.00
_cell.angle_gamma   90.00
#
_symmetry.space_group_name_H-M   'P 1'
#
loop_
_entity.id
_entity.type
_entity.pdbx_description
1 polymer ?
#
loop_
_entity_poly.entity_id
_entity_poly.type
_entity_poly.pdbx_seq_one_letter_code
_entity_poly.pdbx_strand_id
1 'polypeptide(L)'
;MSARVLSCASAGPLHPAGRPGLIPHAERTASREELAEWLARRLYARHRGEPVRVLEALAAVLVARLHQEGPPPAPRPEPSSLDRHLAVCRRIARRVLAGAPVPEAAADATRYHHADVQPAWARARMPSGTLGDFIFYP
;
A
#
# COMPACT_ATOMS: atom_id res chain seq x y z
N MET A 1 -52.96 47.71 15.13
CA MET A 1 -53.73 47.11 14.00
C MET A 1 -52.90 47.26 12.73
N SER A 2 -52.24 46.19 12.28
CA SER A 2 -51.64 46.14 10.93
C SER A 2 -51.69 44.71 10.43
N ALA A 3 -52.15 44.60 9.20
CA ALA A 3 -52.71 43.41 8.59
C ALA A 3 -51.65 42.43 8.10
N ARG A 4 -51.98 41.14 8.23
CA ARG A 4 -51.41 40.04 7.46
C ARG A 4 -51.91 40.12 6.02
N VAL A 5 -51.00 39.99 5.05
CA VAL A 5 -51.25 39.22 3.81
C VAL A 5 -49.96 38.46 3.48
N LEU A 6 -50.00 37.14 3.71
CA LEU A 6 -49.07 36.18 3.14
C LEU A 6 -49.74 35.66 1.86
N SER A 7 -49.06 35.74 0.71
CA SER A 7 -49.52 35.04 -0.49
C SER A 7 -48.35 34.54 -1.34
N CYS A 8 -48.61 33.36 -1.88
CA CYS A 8 -47.76 32.36 -2.53
C CYS A 8 -46.97 32.84 -3.76
N ALA A 9 -45.77 32.27 -3.94
CA ALA A 9 -45.35 31.79 -5.25
C ALA A 9 -44.47 30.53 -5.08
N SER A 10 -44.93 29.46 -5.70
CA SER A 10 -44.43 28.10 -5.74
C SER A 10 -43.11 27.96 -6.52
N ALA A 11 -42.08 27.40 -5.90
CA ALA A 11 -40.96 26.79 -6.59
C ALA A 11 -41.05 25.27 -6.38
N GLY A 12 -41.47 24.53 -7.41
CA GLY A 12 -41.45 23.08 -7.38
C GLY A 12 -40.00 22.57 -7.36
N PRO A 13 -39.66 21.54 -6.58
CA PRO A 13 -38.33 20.97 -6.63
C PRO A 13 -38.19 20.15 -7.92
N LEU A 14 -37.30 20.58 -8.81
CA LEU A 14 -36.68 19.70 -9.79
C LEU A 14 -35.82 18.70 -9.01
N HIS A 15 -36.38 17.53 -8.69
CA HIS A 15 -35.62 16.42 -8.15
C HIS A 15 -34.69 15.90 -9.25
N PRO A 16 -33.35 15.96 -9.10
CA PRO A 16 -32.46 15.32 -10.04
C PRO A 16 -32.66 13.80 -9.97
N ALA A 17 -32.69 13.19 -11.16
CA ALA A 17 -32.76 11.77 -11.39
C ALA A 17 -31.95 10.97 -10.36
N GLY A 18 -32.61 9.97 -9.76
CA GLY A 18 -32.00 9.06 -8.80
C GLY A 18 -30.71 8.48 -9.37
N ARG A 19 -29.58 8.86 -8.77
CA ARG A 19 -28.32 8.18 -8.98
C ARG A 19 -28.54 6.71 -8.59
N PRO A 20 -28.25 5.74 -9.47
CA PRO A 20 -28.22 4.34 -9.06
C PRO A 20 -27.27 4.22 -7.86
N GLY A 21 -27.73 3.52 -6.84
CA GLY A 21 -27.13 3.51 -5.51
C GLY A 21 -25.62 3.40 -5.57
N LEU A 22 -24.94 4.37 -4.94
CA LEU A 22 -23.61 4.13 -4.40
C LEU A 22 -23.78 2.87 -3.55
N ILE A 23 -23.26 1.74 -4.02
CA ILE A 23 -22.96 0.64 -3.10
C ILE A 23 -22.06 1.29 -2.05
N PRO A 24 -22.43 1.35 -0.77
CA PRO A 24 -21.45 1.68 0.24
C PRO A 24 -20.39 0.60 0.08
N HIS A 25 -19.20 0.96 -0.42
CA HIS A 25 -18.02 0.14 -0.30
C HIS A 25 -17.75 0.06 1.20
N ALA A 26 -18.48 -0.83 1.87
CA ALA A 26 -18.25 -1.22 3.24
C ALA A 26 -16.75 -1.44 3.35
N GLU A 27 -16.17 -0.77 4.33
CA GLU A 27 -14.76 -0.61 4.64
C GLU A 27 -14.08 -1.98 4.75
N ARG A 28 -13.85 -2.65 3.61
CA ARG A 28 -13.32 -3.99 3.59
C ARG A 28 -11.86 -3.87 3.95
N THR A 29 -11.55 -4.13 5.22
CA THR A 29 -10.17 -4.32 5.65
C THR A 29 -9.58 -5.47 4.84
N ALA A 30 -8.46 -5.21 4.17
CA ALA A 30 -7.79 -6.25 3.39
C ALA A 30 -7.36 -7.37 4.36
N SER A 31 -7.66 -8.62 4.01
CA SER A 31 -7.21 -9.75 4.82
C SER A 31 -5.68 -9.81 4.82
N ARG A 32 -5.08 -10.41 5.86
CA ARG A 32 -3.62 -10.61 5.93
C ARG A 32 -3.09 -11.37 4.71
N GLU A 33 -3.85 -12.31 4.17
CA GLU A 33 -3.45 -13.07 2.98
C GLU A 33 -3.50 -12.22 1.70
N GLU A 34 -4.47 -11.30 1.58
CA GLU A 34 -4.52 -10.34 0.47
C GLU A 34 -3.35 -9.36 0.51
N LEU A 35 -3.00 -8.87 1.72
CA LEU A 35 -1.80 -8.07 1.92
C LEU A 35 -0.52 -8.84 1.58
N ALA A 36 -0.47 -10.12 1.97
CA ALA A 36 0.67 -10.99 1.67
C ALA A 36 0.83 -11.21 0.16
N GLU A 37 -0.27 -11.47 -0.55
CA GLU A 37 -0.24 -11.67 -2.00
C GLU A 37 0.13 -10.39 -2.74
N TRP A 38 -0.40 -9.23 -2.32
CA TRP A 38 0.01 -7.95 -2.87
C TRP A 38 1.50 -7.68 -2.69
N LEU A 39 2.00 -7.89 -1.46
CA LEU A 39 3.40 -7.68 -1.11
C LEU A 39 4.31 -8.60 -1.91
N ALA A 40 3.95 -9.88 -2.01
CA ALA A 40 4.68 -10.88 -2.78
C ALA A 40 4.79 -10.50 -4.26
N ARG A 41 3.69 -10.04 -4.87
CA ARG A 41 3.68 -9.59 -6.27
C ARG A 41 4.53 -8.33 -6.47
N ARG A 42 4.51 -7.41 -5.52
CA ARG A 42 5.33 -6.20 -5.58
C ARG A 42 6.83 -6.51 -5.52
N LEU A 43 7.23 -7.44 -4.66
CA LEU A 43 8.60 -7.95 -4.56
C LEU A 43 9.00 -8.68 -5.85
N TYR A 44 8.19 -9.62 -6.33
CA TYR A 44 8.48 -10.38 -7.54
C TYR A 44 8.63 -9.49 -8.79
N ALA A 45 7.76 -8.50 -8.95
CA ALA A 45 7.79 -7.64 -10.13
C ALA A 45 9.07 -6.79 -10.22
N ARG A 46 9.62 -6.35 -9.08
CA ARG A 46 10.71 -5.36 -9.01
C ARG A 46 12.06 -5.93 -8.58
N HIS A 47 12.04 -6.97 -7.77
CA HIS A 47 13.18 -7.42 -6.97
C HIS A 47 13.39 -8.93 -7.06
N ARG A 48 12.74 -9.62 -8.01
CA ARG A 48 13.02 -11.05 -8.23
C ARG A 48 14.51 -11.25 -8.53
N GLY A 49 15.11 -12.26 -7.90
CA GLY A 49 16.54 -12.55 -8.03
C GLY A 49 17.39 -11.96 -6.91
N GLU A 50 16.87 -10.99 -6.15
CA GLU A 50 17.57 -10.47 -4.98
C GLU A 50 17.76 -11.55 -3.90
N PRO A 51 18.84 -11.47 -3.10
CA PRO A 51 19.03 -12.34 -1.95
C PRO A 51 17.84 -12.29 -0.99
N VAL A 52 17.51 -13.43 -0.37
CA VAL A 52 16.38 -13.54 0.57
C VAL A 52 16.44 -12.47 1.67
N ARG A 53 17.63 -12.15 2.17
CA ARG A 53 17.81 -11.14 3.21
C ARG A 53 17.48 -9.72 2.72
N VAL A 54 17.80 -9.40 1.46
CA VAL A 54 17.41 -8.12 0.82
C VAL A 54 15.89 -8.08 0.62
N LEU A 55 15.29 -9.18 0.15
CA LEU A 55 13.84 -9.29 0.01
C LEU A 55 13.10 -9.12 1.35
N GLU A 56 13.64 -9.65 2.45
CA GLU A 56 13.10 -9.45 3.80
C GLU A 56 13.14 -7.98 4.22
N ALA A 57 14.25 -7.27 3.97
CA ALA A 57 14.35 -5.82 4.22
C ALA A 57 13.34 -5.01 3.40
N LEU A 58 13.29 -5.25 2.09
CA LEU A 58 12.35 -4.56 1.20
C LEU A 58 10.88 -4.85 1.57
N ALA A 59 10.58 -6.07 2.01
CA ALA A 59 9.27 -6.44 2.52
C ALA A 59 8.90 -5.65 3.78
N ALA A 60 9.83 -5.49 4.72
CA ALA A 60 9.63 -4.72 5.95
C ALA A 60 9.25 -3.27 5.65
N VAL A 61 9.99 -2.62 4.74
CA VAL A 61 9.72 -1.24 4.32
C VAL A 61 8.34 -1.09 3.70
N LEU A 62 7.94 -2.05 2.86
CA LEU A 62 6.63 -2.03 2.23
C LEU A 62 5.51 -2.21 3.26
N VAL A 63 5.69 -3.05 4.29
CA VAL A 63 4.72 -3.18 5.40
C VAL A 63 4.63 -1.89 6.22
N ALA A 64 5.77 -1.27 6.55
CA ALA A 64 5.77 0.02 7.25
C ALA A 64 5.01 1.08 6.44
N ARG A 65 5.21 1.12 5.12
CA ARG A 65 4.47 2.01 4.23
C ARG A 65 2.98 1.69 4.17
N LEU A 66 2.60 0.42 4.11
CA LEU A 66 1.19 0.00 4.16
C LEU A 66 0.49 0.50 5.43
N HIS A 67 1.17 0.48 6.57
CA HIS A 67 0.62 1.02 7.81
C HIS A 67 0.44 2.54 7.78
N GLN A 68 1.23 3.27 6.99
CA GLN A 68 1.11 4.73 6.84
C GLN A 68 0.08 5.15 5.78
N GLU A 69 0.05 4.45 4.65
CA GLU A 69 -0.74 4.82 3.47
C GLU A 69 -2.08 4.07 3.40
N GLY A 70 -2.27 3.02 4.21
CA GLY A 70 -3.42 2.14 4.16
C GLY A 70 -3.29 1.01 3.13
N PRO A 71 -4.25 0.07 3.11
CA PRO A 71 -4.20 -1.07 2.23
C PRO A 71 -4.38 -0.64 0.76
N PRO A 72 -3.60 -1.21 -0.17
CA PRO A 72 -3.76 -0.98 -1.59
C PRO A 72 -5.09 -1.59 -2.05
N PRO A 73 -5.62 -1.18 -3.22
CA PRO A 73 -6.74 -1.88 -3.83
C PRO A 73 -6.40 -3.37 -3.99
N ALA A 74 -7.41 -4.22 -3.82
CA ALA A 74 -7.25 -5.67 -3.90
C ALA A 74 -6.50 -6.04 -5.19
N PRO A 75 -5.47 -6.89 -5.11
CA PRO A 75 -4.73 -7.29 -6.30
C PRO A 75 -5.68 -7.95 -7.30
N ARG A 76 -5.55 -7.63 -8.58
CA ARG A 76 -6.24 -8.40 -9.62
C ARG A 76 -5.79 -9.87 -9.53
N PRO A 77 -6.72 -10.84 -9.56
CA PRO A 77 -6.37 -12.25 -9.61
C PRO A 77 -5.74 -12.56 -10.97
N GLU A 78 -4.43 -12.45 -11.05
CA GLU A 78 -3.63 -12.94 -12.17
C GLU A 78 -3.33 -14.43 -11.96
N PRO A 79 -3.23 -15.23 -13.04
CA PRO A 79 -3.04 -16.67 -12.95
C PRO A 79 -1.86 -17.04 -12.05
N SER A 80 -2.04 -18.10 -11.28
CA SER A 80 -1.03 -18.61 -10.36
C SER A 80 0.20 -19.07 -11.16
N SER A 81 1.26 -18.27 -11.14
CA SER A 81 2.56 -18.70 -11.64
C SER A 81 3.18 -19.75 -10.70
N LEU A 82 3.68 -20.85 -11.27
CA LEU A 82 4.53 -21.86 -10.60
C LEU A 82 5.98 -21.37 -10.43
N ASP A 83 6.25 -20.09 -10.71
CA ASP A 83 7.58 -19.49 -10.59
C ASP A 83 8.10 -19.58 -9.14
N ARG A 84 9.28 -20.17 -8.99
CA ARG A 84 9.97 -20.36 -7.71
C ARG A 84 10.24 -19.04 -6.99
N HIS A 85 10.61 -17.97 -7.71
CA HIS A 85 10.85 -16.66 -7.13
C HIS A 85 9.57 -16.07 -6.55
N LEU A 86 8.42 -16.25 -7.22
CA LEU A 86 7.14 -15.81 -6.67
C LEU A 86 6.77 -16.60 -5.40
N ALA A 87 7.03 -17.92 -5.37
CA ALA A 87 6.82 -18.73 -4.18
C ALA A 87 7.69 -18.27 -2.99
N VAL A 88 8.95 -17.89 -3.24
CA VAL A 88 9.84 -17.27 -2.24
C VAL A 88 9.27 -15.94 -1.76
N CYS A 89 8.84 -15.06 -2.68
CA CYS A 89 8.26 -13.76 -2.34
C CYS A 89 7.01 -13.92 -1.45
N ARG A 90 6.14 -14.90 -1.74
CA ARG A 90 4.96 -15.23 -0.91
C ARG A 90 5.36 -15.66 0.50
N ARG A 91 6.36 -16.53 0.63
CA ARG A 91 6.87 -16.97 1.94
C ARG A 91 7.39 -15.80 2.76
N ILE A 92 8.18 -14.90 2.14
CA ILE A 92 8.73 -13.72 2.80
C ILE A 92 7.61 -12.77 3.24
N ALA A 93 6.67 -12.45 2.33
CA ALA A 93 5.55 -11.57 2.62
C ALA A 93 4.74 -12.02 3.84
N ARG A 94 4.37 -13.31 3.89
CA ARG A 94 3.63 -13.88 5.02
C ARG A 94 4.42 -13.80 6.33
N ARG A 95 5.73 -14.11 6.30
CA ARG A 95 6.59 -14.06 7.49
C ARG A 95 6.71 -12.66 8.06
N VAL A 96 6.95 -11.66 7.21
CA VAL A 96 7.09 -10.27 7.65
C VAL A 96 5.77 -9.72 8.21
N LEU A 97 4.64 -10.00 7.55
CA LEU A 97 3.31 -9.65 8.08
C LEU A 97 2.94 -10.36 9.39
N ALA A 98 3.58 -11.49 9.68
CA ALA A 98 3.45 -12.21 10.94
C ALA A 98 4.41 -11.69 12.04
N GLY A 99 5.25 -10.68 11.75
CA GLY A 99 6.19 -10.10 12.71
C GLY A 99 7.52 -10.85 12.82
N ALA A 100 7.93 -11.58 11.78
CA ALA A 100 9.26 -12.21 11.77
C ALA A 100 10.37 -11.14 11.85
N PRO A 101 11.51 -11.43 12.50
CA PRO A 101 12.65 -10.53 12.53
C PRO A 101 13.12 -10.16 11.13
N VAL A 102 13.42 -8.88 10.93
CA VAL A 102 13.89 -8.30 9.66
C VAL A 102 15.31 -7.76 9.84
N PRO A 103 16.07 -7.51 8.77
CA PRO A 103 17.39 -6.89 8.86
C PRO A 103 17.33 -5.52 9.56
N GLU A 104 18.33 -5.22 10.39
CA GLU A 104 18.42 -3.98 11.17
C GLU A 104 18.32 -2.73 10.28
N ALA A 105 19.00 -2.75 9.12
CA ALA A 105 18.97 -1.67 8.12
C ALA A 105 17.55 -1.30 7.64
N ALA A 106 16.56 -2.18 7.82
CA ALA A 106 15.18 -1.96 7.39
C ALA A 106 14.18 -1.93 8.55
N ALA A 107 14.63 -2.02 9.80
CA ALA A 107 13.75 -2.15 10.96
C ALA A 107 12.86 -0.90 11.18
N ASP A 108 13.37 0.27 10.86
CA ASP A 108 12.70 1.58 11.01
C ASP A 108 12.42 2.27 9.67
N ALA A 109 12.76 1.64 8.56
CA ALA A 109 12.75 2.26 7.25
C ALA A 109 11.35 2.26 6.61
N THR A 110 10.98 3.38 5.99
CA THR A 110 9.72 3.56 5.23
C THR A 110 9.98 3.83 3.75
N ARG A 111 11.24 4.12 3.40
CA ARG A 111 11.73 4.38 2.04
C ARG A 111 13.05 3.67 1.78
N TYR A 112 13.31 3.40 0.51
CA TYR A 112 14.58 2.92 0.03
C TYR A 112 14.82 3.42 -1.40
N HIS A 113 16.07 3.40 -1.83
CA HIS A 113 16.44 3.49 -3.24
C HIS A 113 17.62 2.57 -3.54
N HIS A 114 17.81 2.22 -4.81
CA HIS A 114 19.01 1.53 -5.27
C HIS A 114 20.22 2.47 -5.17
N ALA A 115 21.40 1.95 -4.87
CA ALA A 115 22.63 2.73 -4.65
C ALA A 115 22.98 3.60 -5.87
N ASP A 116 22.74 3.07 -7.08
CA ASP A 116 22.99 3.78 -8.34
C ASP A 116 22.00 4.90 -8.67
N VAL A 117 20.95 5.09 -7.85
CA VAL A 117 19.91 6.10 -8.08
C VAL A 117 19.94 7.09 -6.92
N GLN A 118 20.03 8.39 -7.20
CA GLN A 118 19.94 9.42 -6.16
C GLN A 118 18.67 10.28 -6.32
N PRO A 119 17.55 9.85 -5.73
CA PRO A 119 16.30 10.59 -5.83
C PRO A 119 16.34 11.89 -5.02
N ALA A 120 15.59 12.91 -5.46
CA ALA A 120 15.57 14.23 -4.81
C ALA A 120 15.21 14.18 -3.31
N TRP A 121 14.30 13.28 -2.93
CA TRP A 121 13.88 13.12 -1.53
C TRP A 121 14.99 12.59 -0.60
N ALA A 122 16.04 11.96 -1.14
CA ALA A 122 17.13 11.38 -0.35
C ALA A 122 18.28 12.35 -0.07
N ARG A 123 18.43 13.42 -0.87
CA ARG A 123 19.64 14.27 -0.89
C ARG A 123 20.01 14.92 0.45
N ALA A 124 19.04 15.14 1.33
CA ALA A 124 19.23 15.79 2.63
C ALA A 124 18.76 14.92 3.81
N ARG A 125 18.62 13.61 3.61
CA ARG A 125 18.19 12.67 4.66
C ARG A 125 19.34 11.76 5.06
N MET A 126 19.47 11.49 6.35
CA MET A 126 20.41 10.48 6.86
C MET A 126 19.83 9.08 6.59
N PRO A 127 20.58 8.17 5.93
CA PRO A 127 20.18 6.77 5.81
C PRO A 127 20.13 6.10 7.19
N SER A 128 19.17 5.18 7.39
CA SER A 128 19.18 4.29 8.57
C SER A 128 20.08 3.07 8.37
N GLY A 129 20.37 2.70 7.12
CA GLY A 129 21.34 1.64 6.81
C GLY A 129 21.41 1.28 5.34
N THR A 130 22.29 0.33 5.02
CA THR A 130 22.47 -0.24 3.68
C THR A 130 22.43 -1.76 3.74
N LEU A 131 21.85 -2.39 2.72
CA LEU A 131 21.85 -3.84 2.58
C LEU A 131 21.76 -4.24 1.10
N GLY A 132 22.76 -4.99 0.62
CA GLY A 132 22.94 -5.17 -0.82
C GLY A 132 23.15 -3.81 -1.49
N ASP A 133 22.56 -3.64 -2.67
CA ASP A 133 22.61 -2.38 -3.42
C ASP A 133 21.48 -1.42 -3.03
N PHE A 134 20.92 -1.56 -1.82
CA PHE A 134 19.81 -0.73 -1.35
C PHE A 134 20.20 0.12 -0.13
N ILE A 135 19.79 1.38 -0.17
CA ILE A 135 19.93 2.36 0.90
C ILE A 135 18.56 2.64 1.49
N PHE A 136 18.45 2.56 2.82
CA PHE A 136 17.20 2.61 3.58
C PHE A 136 17.08 3.90 4.38
N TYR A 137 15.84 4.40 4.53
CA TYR A 137 15.53 5.66 5.18
C TYR A 137 14.21 5.59 5.97
N PRO A 138 14.10 6.29 7.12
CA PRO A 138 12.84 6.54 7.81
C PRO A 138 11.84 7.41 7.05
#